data_AF-A0A8D6U9K7-F1
#
_entry.id   AF-A0A8D6U9K7-F1
#
_cell.length_a   1.000
_cell.length_b   1.000
_cell.length_c   1.000
_cell.angle_alpha   90.00
_cell.angle_beta   90.00
_cell.angle_gamma   90.00
#
_symmetry.space_group_name_H-M   'P 1'
#
loop_
_entity.id
_entity.type
_entity.pdbx_description
1 polymer ?
#
loop_
_entity_poly.entity_id
_entity_poly.type
_entity_poly.pdbx_seq_one_letter_code
_entity_poly.pdbx_strand_id
1 'polypeptide(L)'
;MDGRLKYYDIDREDFDRNYVFGEIGIPGTPTLLYLENGQLLSGWVGGGPAQTVYDHLASSSPRFMTLNQEQTTISEPQTKTVRPTRVTEESTKEKSLPTV
;
A
#
# COMPACT_ATOMS: atom_id res chain seq x y z
N MET A 1 -15.96 -8.57 5.40
CA MET A 1 -14.95 -7.60 4.91
C MET A 1 -13.90 -8.43 4.17
N ASP A 2 -13.60 -8.09 2.92
CA ASP A 2 -12.83 -8.94 1.99
C ASP A 2 -11.31 -8.92 2.21
N GLY A 3 -10.84 -8.88 3.45
CA GLY A 3 -9.40 -8.88 3.77
C GLY A 3 -8.61 -7.63 3.40
N ARG A 4 -9.28 -6.55 3.00
CA ARG A 4 -8.61 -5.35 2.48
C ARG A 4 -8.13 -4.43 3.60
N LEU A 5 -6.88 -3.97 3.51
CA LEU A 5 -6.37 -2.88 4.33
C LEU A 5 -7.06 -1.57 3.92
N LYS A 6 -7.64 -0.86 4.89
CA LYS A 6 -8.27 0.45 4.69
C LYS A 6 -7.51 1.49 5.48
N TYR A 7 -7.19 2.61 4.81
CA TYR A 7 -6.60 3.78 5.44
C TYR A 7 -7.67 4.86 5.59
N TYR A 8 -7.77 5.42 6.79
CA TYR A 8 -8.66 6.54 7.08
C TYR A 8 -7.80 7.74 7.46
N ASP A 9 -7.93 8.80 6.66
CA ASP A 9 -7.28 10.07 6.92
C ASP A 9 -8.18 10.89 7.85
N ILE A 10 -7.78 10.99 9.11
CA ILE A 10 -8.56 11.66 10.15
C ILE A 10 -8.44 13.19 10.08
N ASP A 11 -7.52 13.70 9.26
CA ASP A 11 -7.31 15.13 9.11
C ASP A 11 -8.19 15.76 8.04
N ARG A 12 -8.97 14.96 7.31
CA ARG A 12 -9.93 15.44 6.32
C ARG A 12 -11.03 16.29 6.94
N GLU A 13 -11.49 17.26 6.17
CA GLU A 13 -12.53 18.22 6.59
C GLU A 13 -13.88 17.54 6.86
N ASP A 14 -14.17 16.43 6.18
CA ASP A 14 -15.39 15.64 6.34
C ASP A 14 -15.30 14.56 7.44
N PHE A 15 -14.24 14.56 8.23
CA PHE A 15 -13.99 13.53 9.24
C PHE A 15 -14.25 14.03 10.68
N ASP A 16 -15.15 13.35 11.41
CA ASP A 16 -15.41 13.67 12.81
C ASP A 16 -14.32 13.08 13.73
N ARG A 17 -13.37 13.93 14.10
CA ARG A 17 -12.29 13.57 15.04
C ARG A 17 -12.84 13.23 16.44
N ASN A 18 -13.91 13.88 16.88
CA ASN A 18 -14.46 13.64 18.22
C ASN A 18 -15.04 12.23 18.32
N TYR A 19 -15.63 11.72 17.24
CA TYR A 19 -16.07 10.34 17.18
C TYR A 19 -14.87 9.36 17.34
N VAL A 20 -13.74 9.59 16.69
CA VAL A 20 -12.58 8.68 16.77
C VAL A 20 -11.87 8.74 18.13
N PHE A 21 -11.60 9.93 18.65
CA PHE A 21 -10.86 10.08 19.90
C PHE A 21 -11.75 9.95 21.15
N GLY A 22 -13.02 10.37 21.06
CA GLY A 22 -13.97 10.34 22.16
C GLY A 22 -14.78 9.05 22.21
N GLU A 23 -15.50 8.72 21.14
CA GLU A 23 -16.43 7.57 21.13
C GLU A 23 -15.70 6.23 20.92
N ILE A 24 -14.82 6.15 19.92
CA ILE A 24 -14.02 4.93 19.67
C ILE A 24 -12.87 4.82 20.68
N GLY A 25 -12.35 5.95 21.18
CA GLY A 25 -11.27 5.97 22.17
C GLY A 25 -9.89 5.66 21.59
N ILE A 26 -9.65 5.95 20.31
CA ILE A 26 -8.30 5.81 19.72
C ILE A 26 -7.38 6.83 20.41
N PRO A 27 -6.25 6.41 21.01
CA PRO A 27 -5.47 7.31 21.88
C PRO A 27 -4.58 8.31 21.12
N GLY A 28 -4.45 8.18 19.80
CA GLY A 28 -3.58 9.02 18.98
C GLY A 28 -3.37 8.46 17.57
N THR A 29 -2.59 9.16 16.76
CA THR A 29 -2.16 8.70 15.43
C THR A 29 -0.64 8.54 15.35
N PRO A 30 -0.14 7.58 14.54
CA PRO A 30 -0.90 6.54 13.85
C PRO A 30 -1.41 5.47 14.84
N THR A 31 -2.60 4.91 14.58
CA THR A 31 -3.12 3.70 15.23
C THR A 31 -3.59 2.74 14.15
N LEU A 32 -3.18 1.48 14.24
CA LEU A 32 -3.64 0.42 13.35
C LEU A 32 -4.59 -0.50 14.11
N LEU A 33 -5.69 -0.89 13.47
CA LEU A 33 -6.67 -1.84 14.03
C LEU A 33 -6.85 -2.99 13.06
N TYR A 34 -6.80 -4.21 13.57
CA TYR A 34 -7.19 -5.41 12.84
C TYR A 34 -8.59 -5.83 13.26
N LEU A 35 -9.53 -5.73 12.31
CA LEU A 35 -10.94 -6.02 12.50
C LEU A 35 -11.34 -7.22 11.65
N GLU A 36 -12.04 -8.18 12.24
CA GLU A 36 -12.69 -9.28 11.52
C GLU A 36 -14.18 -9.28 11.83
N ASN A 37 -15.03 -9.19 10.80
CA ASN A 37 -16.49 -9.16 10.94
C ASN A 37 -17.00 -8.12 11.96
N GLY A 38 -16.34 -6.97 12.03
CA GLY A 38 -16.69 -5.88 12.95
C GLY A 38 -16.13 -6.04 14.37
N GLN A 39 -15.45 -7.14 14.69
CA GLN A 39 -14.79 -7.37 15.97
C GLN A 39 -13.32 -6.95 15.92
N LEU A 40 -12.86 -6.21 16.93
CA LEU A 40 -11.45 -5.85 17.10
C LEU A 40 -10.67 -7.07 17.59
N LEU A 41 -9.70 -7.52 16.80
CA LEU A 41 -8.84 -8.65 17.14
C LEU A 41 -7.46 -8.21 17.64
N SER A 42 -6.94 -7.10 17.11
CA SER A 42 -5.65 -6.54 17.53
C SER A 42 -5.52 -5.06 17.18
N GLY A 43 -4.60 -4.36 17.82
CA GLY A 43 -4.29 -2.98 17.52
C GLY A 43 -2.86 -2.59 17.89
N TRP A 44 -2.32 -1.62 17.16
CA TRP A 44 -1.00 -1.05 17.40
C TRP A 44 -1.12 0.46 17.52
N VAL A 45 -0.58 1.03 18.60
CA VAL A 45 -0.58 2.48 18.86
C VAL A 45 0.82 3.03 18.63
N GLY A 46 0.91 4.07 17.82
CA GLY A 46 2.14 4.76 17.51
C GLY A 46 2.90 4.19 16.32
N GLY A 47 4.09 4.74 16.08
CA GLY A 47 5.00 4.26 15.03
C GLY A 47 5.80 3.04 15.45
N GLY A 48 6.51 2.46 14.50
CA GLY A 48 7.43 1.35 14.73
C GLY A 48 7.96 0.78 13.41
N PRO A 49 8.96 -0.11 13.45
CA PRO A 49 9.38 -0.84 12.26
C PRO A 49 8.21 -1.63 11.68
N ALA A 50 8.01 -1.55 10.37
CA ALA A 50 6.88 -2.21 9.70
C ALA A 50 6.82 -3.72 10.00
N GLN A 51 7.98 -4.38 10.09
CA GLN A 51 8.05 -5.80 10.42
C GLN A 51 7.53 -6.09 11.83
N THR A 52 7.88 -5.27 12.82
CA THR A 52 7.40 -5.42 14.20
C THR A 52 5.88 -5.28 14.28
N VAL A 53 5.33 -4.29 13.58
CA VAL A 53 3.88 -4.08 13.52
C VAL A 53 3.20 -5.25 12.81
N TYR A 54 3.77 -5.73 11.70
CA TYR A 54 3.26 -6.88 10.97
C TYR A 54 3.26 -8.16 11.83
N ASP A 55 4.38 -8.49 12.46
CA ASP A 55 4.53 -9.69 13.29
C ASP A 55 3.56 -9.66 14.47
N HIS A 56 3.37 -8.48 15.09
CA HIS A 56 2.39 -8.28 16.15
C HIS A 56 0.97 -8.59 15.66
N LEU A 57 0.54 -8.00 14.54
CA LEU A 57 -0.80 -8.23 13.99
C LEU A 57 -0.98 -9.68 13.53
N ALA A 58 0.04 -10.30 12.91
CA ALA A 58 0.01 -11.69 12.49
C ALA A 58 -0.09 -12.67 13.66
N SER A 59 0.47 -12.33 14.82
CA SER A 59 0.34 -13.14 16.03
C SER A 59 -1.08 -13.16 16.61
N SER A 60 -1.93 -12.19 16.25
CA SER A 60 -3.27 -12.05 16.84
C SER A 60 -4.32 -13.00 16.27
N SER A 61 -4.10 -13.53 15.06
CA SER A 61 -5.02 -14.47 14.44
C SER A 61 -4.35 -15.31 13.36
N PRO A 62 -4.59 -16.63 13.31
CA PRO A 62 -4.14 -17.49 12.20
C PRO A 62 -4.66 -17.01 10.84
N ARG A 63 -5.82 -16.35 10.81
CA ARG A 63 -6.43 -15.83 9.57
C ARG A 63 -5.73 -14.61 9.01
N PHE A 64 -4.95 -13.90 9.83
CA PHE A 64 -4.20 -12.74 9.37
C PHE A 64 -3.28 -13.09 8.19
N MET A 65 -2.64 -14.27 8.25
CA MET A 65 -1.78 -14.75 7.16
C MET A 65 -2.55 -15.34 5.97
N THR A 66 -3.79 -15.79 6.16
CA THR A 66 -4.62 -16.33 5.07
C THR A 66 -5.11 -15.21 4.14
N LEU A 67 -5.48 -14.05 4.69
CA LEU A 67 -5.89 -12.88 3.91
C LEU A 67 -4.75 -12.31 3.04
N ASN A 68 -3.51 -12.36 3.54
CA ASN A 68 -2.34 -11.89 2.78
C ASN A 68 -1.96 -12.82 1.62
N GLN A 69 -2.42 -14.08 1.62
CA GLN A 69 -2.13 -15.06 0.56
C GLN A 69 -3.15 -15.00 -0.59
N GLU A 70 -4.41 -14.70 -0.30
CA GLU A 70 -5.45 -14.53 -1.34
C GLU A 70 -5.25 -13.27 -2.20
N GLN A 71 -4.42 -12.32 -1.75
CA GLN A 71 -4.15 -11.08 -2.49
C GLN A 71 -3.04 -11.21 -3.55
N THR A 72 -2.31 -12.34 -3.61
CA THR A 72 -1.19 -12.54 -4.57
C THR A 72 -1.65 -13.04 -5.95
N THR A 73 -2.96 -13.13 -6.22
CA THR A 73 -3.49 -13.63 -7.51
C THR A 73 -4.27 -12.58 -8.30
N ILE A 74 -3.78 -11.33 -8.34
CA ILE A 74 -4.15 -10.39 -9.40
C ILE A 74 -2.87 -9.91 -10.07
N SER A 75 -2.65 -10.40 -11.29
CA SER A 75 -1.50 -10.15 -12.14
C SER A 75 -1.27 -8.66 -12.38
N GLU A 76 -0.07 -8.18 -12.09
CA GLU A 76 0.43 -6.94 -12.70
C GLU A 76 0.41 -7.09 -14.23
N PRO A 77 -0.16 -6.17 -15.01
CA PRO A 77 0.23 -6.05 -16.40
C PRO A 77 1.70 -5.64 -16.43
N GLN A 78 2.54 -6.55 -16.90
CA GLN A 78 3.95 -6.33 -17.20
C GLN A 78 4.10 -5.14 -18.16
N THR A 79 4.28 -3.94 -17.61
CA THR A 79 4.75 -2.82 -18.41
C THR A 79 6.26 -2.98 -18.52
N LYS A 80 6.74 -3.46 -19.66
CA LYS A 80 8.16 -3.48 -20.01
C LYS A 80 8.72 -2.05 -19.92
N THR A 81 9.30 -1.71 -18.78
CA THR A 81 10.22 -0.57 -18.67
C THR A 81 11.51 -0.96 -19.38
N VAL A 82 11.62 -0.51 -20.63
CA VAL A 82 12.86 -0.60 -21.42
C VAL A 82 13.94 0.19 -20.67
N ARG A 83 15.03 -0.49 -20.32
CA ARG A 83 16.23 0.10 -19.71
C ARG A 83 16.82 1.15 -20.68
N PRO A 84 17.29 2.32 -20.21
CA PRO A 84 18.00 3.23 -21.09
C PRO A 84 19.41 2.68 -21.34
N THR A 85 19.63 2.05 -22.50
CA THR A 85 20.98 1.78 -22.99
C THR A 85 21.56 3.09 -23.51
N ARG A 86 22.59 3.57 -22.82
CA ARG A 86 23.48 4.64 -23.28
C ARG A 86 24.08 4.24 -24.63
N VAL A 87 23.88 5.04 -25.68
CA VAL A 87 24.61 4.89 -26.94
C VAL A 87 25.32 6.21 -27.24
N THR A 88 26.64 6.15 -27.10
CA THR A 88 27.63 7.14 -27.51
C THR A 88 28.14 6.72 -28.89
N GLU A 89 28.26 7.70 -29.81
CA GLU A 89 29.12 7.69 -31.02
C GLU A 89 28.75 6.67 -32.13
N GLU A 90 28.90 6.87 -33.43
CA GLU A 90 29.36 7.94 -34.33
C GLU A 90 29.06 7.44 -35.77
N SER A 91 29.02 8.36 -36.74
CA SER A 91 29.48 8.17 -38.14
C SER A 91 28.57 7.53 -39.22
N THR A 92 28.24 8.42 -40.19
CA THR A 92 28.38 8.24 -41.67
C THR A 92 27.15 7.91 -42.52
N LYS A 93 26.57 9.00 -43.07
CA LYS A 93 26.37 9.31 -44.52
C LYS A 93 25.74 8.24 -45.43
N GLU A 94 24.63 8.59 -46.10
CA GLU A 94 24.60 8.92 -47.55
C GLU A 94 23.18 8.79 -48.18
N LYS A 95 22.60 9.96 -48.55
CA LYS A 95 21.94 10.31 -49.83
C LYS A 95 20.68 9.57 -50.30
N SER A 96 19.59 10.33 -50.52
CA SER A 96 18.99 10.61 -51.85
C SER A 96 17.73 11.52 -51.77
N LEU A 97 17.79 12.67 -52.47
CA LEU A 97 16.68 13.58 -52.89
C LEU A 97 15.91 12.97 -54.10
N PRO A 98 14.73 13.48 -54.60
CA PRO A 98 14.35 14.90 -54.89
C PRO A 98 12.91 15.32 -54.45
N THR A 99 12.63 16.61 -54.15
CA THR A 99 12.22 17.78 -54.98
C THR A 99 10.82 17.73 -55.61
N VAL A 100 9.91 18.60 -55.15
CA VAL A 100 9.28 19.74 -55.89
C VAL A 100 9.04 20.86 -54.90
#